data_AF-A0A3M2CIP1-F1
#
_entry.id   AF-A0A3M2CIP1-F1
#
_cell.length_a   1.000
_cell.length_b   1.000
_cell.length_c   1.000
_cell.angle_alpha   90.00
_cell.angle_beta   90.00
_cell.angle_gamma   90.00
#
_symmetry.space_group_name_H-M   'P 1'
#
loop_
_entity.id
_entity.type
_entity.pdbx_description
1 polymer ?
#
loop_
_entity_poly.entity_id
_entity_poly.type
_entity_poly.pdbx_seq_one_letter_code
_entity_poly.pdbx_strand_id
1 'polypeptide(L)'
;MQNAMLMARQDPQAAFGVLSDWARRRFGVEISPEEIKSTPPAKMRERLIELSRRASDEDKLTKQIAEALAQPDDESLDRYLKDTFGAGITDRMRYLDHEDRENAIRARVETLARPEMLQFEQMILIETFDQVWKDHLYAMDQLRDTIGFRAIAQTDPKIEFKREGQRYFLGAMREIRERVTDFVFKARLAPPRPMPGGPGGPGGPMRPAQVPQGTPAAPTQPRPAPQGGVGHIFGSTISGPGFSFG
;
A
#
# COMPACT_ATOMS: atom_id res chain seq x y z
N MET A 1 -9.55 5.92 4.33
CA MET A 1 -9.97 6.74 3.16
C MET A 1 -10.72 5.96 2.08
N GLN A 2 -10.38 4.70 1.76
CA GLN A 2 -11.09 3.93 0.72
C GLN A 2 -12.59 3.75 0.99
N ASN A 3 -13.01 3.47 2.24
CA ASN A 3 -14.43 3.43 2.60
C ASN A 3 -15.15 4.77 2.39
N ALA A 4 -14.50 5.90 2.71
CA ALA A 4 -15.07 7.22 2.48
C ALA A 4 -15.20 7.56 0.98
N MET A 5 -14.24 7.15 0.15
CA MET A 5 -14.31 7.36 -1.32
C MET A 5 -15.31 6.44 -2.02
N LEU A 6 -15.49 5.20 -1.54
CA LEU A 6 -16.53 4.28 -2.02
C LEU A 6 -17.93 4.79 -1.64
N MET A 7 -18.10 5.31 -0.43
CA MET A 7 -19.35 5.92 0.02
C MET A 7 -19.65 7.27 -0.63
N ALA A 8 -18.64 8.08 -0.97
CA ALA A 8 -18.82 9.34 -1.70
C ALA A 8 -19.48 9.17 -3.09
N ARG A 9 -19.43 7.96 -3.67
CA ARG A 9 -20.17 7.64 -4.91
C ARG A 9 -21.67 7.37 -4.68
N GLN A 10 -22.09 7.05 -3.46
CA GLN A 10 -23.47 6.69 -3.12
C GLN A 10 -24.16 7.80 -2.31
N ASP A 11 -23.46 8.41 -1.35
CA ASP A 11 -23.91 9.56 -0.56
C ASP A 11 -22.72 10.52 -0.29
N PRO A 12 -22.62 11.62 -1.06
CA PRO A 12 -21.57 12.62 -0.88
C PRO A 12 -21.62 13.33 0.48
N GLN A 13 -22.80 13.49 1.08
CA GLN A 13 -22.95 14.21 2.37
C GLN A 13 -22.46 13.37 3.55
N ALA A 14 -22.79 12.07 3.56
CA ALA A 14 -22.27 11.14 4.56
C ALA A 14 -20.74 11.01 4.49
N ALA A 15 -20.16 11.06 3.28
CA ALA A 15 -18.71 10.97 3.09
C ALA A 15 -17.93 12.12 3.74
N PHE A 16 -18.50 13.33 3.78
CA PHE A 16 -17.88 14.48 4.46
C PHE A 16 -17.84 14.31 5.98
N GLY A 17 -18.90 13.74 6.57
CA GLY A 17 -18.93 13.40 8.00
C GLY A 17 -17.85 12.38 8.36
N VAL A 18 -17.72 11.31 7.56
CA VAL A 18 -16.67 10.29 7.75
C VAL A 18 -15.27 10.89 7.64
N LEU A 19 -15.06 11.82 6.69
CA LEU A 19 -13.77 12.50 6.54
C LEU A 19 -13.47 13.43 7.72
N SER A 20 -14.47 14.15 8.23
CA SER A 20 -14.38 14.99 9.42
C SER A 20 -14.01 14.17 10.65
N ASP A 21 -14.72 13.06 10.90
CA ASP A 21 -14.46 12.17 12.03
C ASP A 21 -13.09 11.49 11.94
N TRP A 22 -12.65 11.15 10.71
CA TRP A 22 -11.31 10.63 10.48
C TRP A 22 -10.24 11.69 10.76
N ALA A 23 -10.42 12.92 10.27
CA ALA A 23 -9.47 14.01 10.49
C ALA A 23 -9.39 14.40 11.98
N ARG A 24 -10.52 14.43 12.68
CA ARG A 24 -10.58 14.65 14.13
C ARG A 24 -9.81 13.56 14.88
N ARG A 25 -10.09 12.28 14.60
CA ARG A 25 -9.38 11.16 15.26
C ARG A 25 -7.88 11.15 14.95
N ARG A 26 -7.50 11.42 13.70
CA ARG A 26 -6.10 11.35 13.29
C ARG A 26 -5.28 12.54 13.77
N PHE A 27 -5.76 13.76 13.51
CA PHE A 27 -5.00 15.00 13.73
C PHE A 27 -5.43 15.76 14.99
N GLY A 28 -6.53 15.39 15.64
CA GLY A 28 -7.08 16.14 16.77
C GLY A 28 -7.72 17.48 16.37
N VAL A 29 -7.92 17.71 15.07
CA VAL A 29 -8.46 18.97 14.52
C VAL A 29 -9.88 18.75 14.03
N GLU A 30 -10.80 19.61 14.47
CA GLU A 30 -12.17 19.61 13.97
C GLU A 30 -12.23 20.31 12.61
N ILE A 31 -12.29 19.52 11.53
CA ILE A 31 -12.60 20.04 10.19
C ILE A 31 -14.10 19.89 9.99
N SER A 32 -14.84 20.99 9.94
CA SER A 32 -16.31 20.90 9.84
C SER A 32 -16.75 20.34 8.47
N PRO A 33 -17.87 19.59 8.39
CA PRO A 33 -18.39 19.11 7.10
C PRO A 33 -18.68 20.24 6.10
N GLU A 34 -19.04 21.44 6.59
CA GLU A 34 -19.28 22.62 5.76
C GLU A 34 -17.98 23.22 5.19
N GLU A 35 -16.91 23.24 5.98
CA GLU A 35 -15.58 23.65 5.51
C GLU A 35 -15.05 22.71 4.42
N ILE A 36 -15.35 21.41 4.52
CA ILE A 36 -14.98 20.41 3.51
C ILE A 36 -15.76 20.65 2.21
N LYS A 37 -17.04 21.02 2.29
CA LYS A 37 -17.88 21.34 1.13
C LYS A 37 -17.45 22.62 0.43
N SER A 38 -17.10 23.67 1.19
CA SER A 38 -16.75 24.98 0.63
C SER A 38 -15.33 25.03 0.05
N THR A 39 -14.44 24.13 0.48
CA THR A 39 -13.04 24.12 0.06
C THR A 39 -12.84 23.27 -1.19
N PRO A 40 -12.15 23.76 -2.24
CA PRO A 40 -11.79 22.92 -3.38
C PRO A 40 -10.98 21.68 -2.95
N PRO A 41 -11.24 20.48 -3.52
CA PRO A 41 -10.62 19.23 -3.08
C PRO A 41 -9.07 19.24 -3.08
N ALA A 42 -8.45 19.98 -4.00
CA ALA A 42 -6.99 20.11 -4.06
C ALA A 42 -6.42 20.88 -2.85
N LYS A 43 -7.07 21.97 -2.45
CA LYS A 43 -6.67 22.77 -1.28
C LYS A 43 -6.93 22.01 0.03
N MET A 44 -8.05 21.29 0.11
CA MET A 44 -8.33 20.44 1.27
C MET A 44 -7.28 19.33 1.42
N ARG A 45 -6.87 18.70 0.31
CA ARG A 45 -5.76 17.72 0.32
C ARG A 45 -4.46 18.34 0.82
N GLU A 46 -4.07 19.52 0.32
CA GLU A 46 -2.87 20.22 0.79
C GLU A 46 -2.92 20.52 2.28
N ARG A 47 -4.08 20.98 2.77
CA ARG A 47 -4.30 21.22 4.19
C ARG A 47 -4.17 19.94 5.03
N LEU A 48 -4.76 18.83 4.59
CA LEU A 48 -4.63 17.54 5.27
C LEU A 48 -3.18 17.03 5.26
N ILE A 49 -2.43 17.25 4.18
CA ILE A 49 -1.00 16.91 4.12
C ILE A 49 -0.20 17.77 5.11
N GLU A 50 -0.49 19.06 5.20
CA GLU A 50 0.17 19.96 6.15
C GLU A 50 -0.12 19.56 7.60
N LEU A 51 -1.39 19.29 7.93
CA LEU A 51 -1.79 18.77 9.24
C LEU A 51 -1.12 17.44 9.55
N SER A 52 -1.01 16.55 8.56
CA SER A 52 -0.29 15.29 8.71
C SER A 52 1.19 15.49 9.00
N ARG A 53 1.87 16.45 8.36
CA ARG A 53 3.28 16.72 8.66
C ARG A 53 3.45 17.19 10.10
N ARG A 54 2.64 18.17 10.52
CA ARG A 54 2.67 18.70 11.90
C ARG A 54 2.39 17.63 12.95
N ALA A 55 1.44 16.72 12.67
CA ALA A 55 1.09 15.64 13.58
C ALA A 55 2.11 14.48 13.58
N SER A 56 2.90 14.31 12.51
CA SER A 56 3.96 13.30 12.43
C SER A 56 5.21 13.68 13.21
N ASP A 57 5.43 14.98 13.46
CA ASP A 57 6.57 15.48 14.23
C ASP A 57 6.36 15.33 15.75
N GLU A 58 5.11 15.10 16.19
CA GLU A 58 4.81 14.78 17.57
C GLU A 58 4.97 13.28 17.82
N ASP A 59 5.63 12.95 18.93
CA ASP A 59 5.79 11.61 19.50
C ASP A 59 4.45 11.01 20.01
N LYS A 60 3.33 11.34 19.36
CA LYS A 60 1.96 11.01 19.71
C LYS A 60 1.75 9.50 19.79
N LEU A 61 2.28 8.74 18.85
CA LEU A 61 2.18 7.28 18.85
C LEU A 61 2.90 6.69 20.06
N THR A 62 4.11 7.13 20.35
CA THR A 62 4.88 6.69 21.52
C THR A 62 4.19 7.06 22.83
N LYS A 63 3.60 8.26 22.92
CA LYS A 63 2.77 8.67 24.06
C LYS A 63 1.54 7.77 24.22
N GLN A 64 0.82 7.49 23.14
CA GLN A 64 -0.35 6.59 23.16
C GLN A 64 0.04 5.16 23.58
N ILE A 65 1.20 4.67 23.13
CA ILE A 65 1.73 3.38 23.55
C ILE A 65 2.07 3.41 25.05
N ALA A 66 2.74 4.45 25.54
CA ALA A 66 3.09 4.58 26.95
C ALA A 66 1.84 4.68 27.84
N GLU A 67 0.83 5.45 27.44
CA GLU A 67 -0.46 5.56 28.12
C GLU A 67 -1.21 4.22 28.15
N ALA A 68 -1.16 3.44 27.07
CA ALA A 68 -1.76 2.11 27.02
C ALA A 68 -1.03 1.11 27.93
N LEU A 69 0.31 1.14 27.95
CA LEU A 69 1.12 0.28 28.82
C LEU A 69 0.97 0.65 30.30
N ALA A 70 0.67 1.91 30.62
CA ALA A 70 0.41 2.36 31.98
C ALA A 70 -0.94 1.89 32.53
N GLN A 71 -1.82 1.30 31.72
CA GLN A 71 -3.12 0.81 32.19
C GLN A 71 -2.93 -0.43 33.10
N PRO A 72 -3.49 -0.41 34.32
CA PRO A 72 -3.22 -1.43 35.33
C PRO A 72 -3.91 -2.77 35.04
N ASP A 73 -5.06 -2.76 34.37
CA ASP A 73 -5.89 -3.92 34.15
C ASP A 73 -6.48 -3.98 32.73
N ASP A 74 -6.94 -5.16 32.32
CA ASP A 74 -7.49 -5.40 30.99
C ASP A 74 -8.79 -4.62 30.72
N GLU A 75 -9.61 -4.32 31.73
CA GLU A 75 -10.84 -3.54 31.54
C GLU A 75 -10.53 -2.06 31.31
N SER A 76 -9.57 -1.51 32.05
CA SER A 76 -9.08 -0.14 31.88
C SER A 76 -8.38 0.03 30.54
N LEU A 77 -7.56 -0.94 30.13
CA LEU A 77 -6.96 -0.97 28.80
C LEU A 77 -8.02 -1.05 27.68
N ASP A 78 -8.99 -1.95 27.81
CA ASP A 78 -10.08 -2.08 26.84
C ASP A 78 -10.89 -0.78 26.72
N ARG A 79 -11.18 -0.12 27.84
CA ARG A 79 -11.89 1.17 27.88
C ARG A 79 -11.08 2.28 27.21
N TYR A 80 -9.80 2.40 27.53
CA TYR A 80 -8.89 3.38 26.91
C TYR A 80 -8.82 3.20 25.39
N LEU A 81 -8.65 1.96 24.92
CA LEU A 81 -8.55 1.68 23.49
C LEU A 81 -9.87 1.92 22.75
N LYS A 82 -11.01 1.57 23.36
CA LYS A 82 -12.34 1.87 22.80
C LYS A 82 -12.62 3.36 22.69
N ASP A 83 -12.28 4.14 23.71
CA ASP A 83 -12.48 5.59 23.70
C ASP A 83 -11.57 6.28 22.68
N THR A 84 -10.30 5.90 22.66
CA THR A 84 -9.29 6.55 21.80
C THR A 84 -9.38 6.12 20.33
N PHE A 85 -9.58 4.82 20.08
CA PHE A 85 -9.47 4.24 18.74
C PHE A 85 -10.76 3.59 18.23
N GLY A 86 -11.79 3.44 19.06
CA GLY A 86 -13.06 2.80 18.70
C GLY A 86 -13.03 1.27 18.71
N ALA A 87 -11.91 0.65 19.12
CA ALA A 87 -11.77 -0.80 19.19
C ALA A 87 -10.91 -1.21 20.40
N GLY A 88 -11.33 -2.26 21.10
CA GLY A 88 -10.73 -2.71 22.36
C GLY A 88 -9.58 -3.71 22.20
N ILE A 89 -9.27 -4.41 23.29
CA ILE A 89 -8.29 -5.52 23.27
C ILE A 89 -8.86 -6.76 22.58
N THR A 90 -7.96 -7.64 22.13
CA THR A 90 -8.35 -8.94 21.59
C THR A 90 -8.32 -10.00 22.69
N ASP A 91 -9.13 -11.05 22.57
CA ASP A 91 -9.19 -12.12 23.59
C ASP A 91 -7.84 -12.77 23.84
N ARG A 92 -7.01 -12.92 22.80
CA ARG A 92 -5.65 -13.48 22.92
C ARG A 92 -4.78 -12.67 23.88
N MET A 93 -4.93 -11.34 23.91
CA MET A 93 -4.09 -10.46 24.74
C MET A 93 -4.30 -10.70 26.24
N ARG A 94 -5.47 -11.20 26.64
CA ARG A 94 -5.82 -11.49 28.04
C ARG A 94 -5.04 -12.67 28.64
N TYR A 95 -4.49 -13.51 27.78
CA TYR A 95 -3.76 -14.72 28.16
C TYR A 95 -2.24 -14.57 27.97
N LEU A 96 -1.75 -13.37 27.65
CA LEU A 96 -0.33 -13.09 27.50
C LEU A 96 0.21 -12.47 28.78
N ASP A 97 1.45 -12.79 29.12
CA ASP A 97 2.13 -12.29 30.30
C ASP A 97 3.39 -11.49 29.93
N HIS A 98 3.88 -10.69 30.89
CA HIS A 98 5.16 -9.99 30.81
C HIS A 98 5.42 -9.29 29.46
N GLU A 99 6.56 -9.61 28.83
CA GLU A 99 7.04 -8.99 27.60
C GLU A 99 6.12 -9.27 26.40
N ASP A 100 5.52 -10.46 26.33
CA ASP A 100 4.58 -10.80 25.26
C ASP A 100 3.30 -9.95 25.34
N ARG A 101 2.83 -9.66 26.56
CA ARG A 101 1.69 -8.76 26.78
C ARG A 101 2.03 -7.34 26.37
N GLU A 102 3.19 -6.82 26.78
CA GLU A 102 3.62 -5.48 26.39
C GLU A 102 3.74 -5.35 24.87
N ASN A 103 4.39 -6.31 24.21
CA ASN A 103 4.54 -6.33 22.76
C ASN A 103 3.18 -6.40 22.05
N ALA A 104 2.24 -7.19 22.57
CA ALA A 104 0.90 -7.25 22.03
C ALA A 104 0.12 -5.93 22.19
N ILE A 105 0.28 -5.23 23.31
CA ILE A 105 -0.31 -3.91 23.53
C ILE A 105 0.26 -2.88 22.55
N ARG A 106 1.59 -2.84 22.39
CA ARG A 106 2.27 -1.96 21.42
C ARG A 106 1.76 -2.20 20.00
N ALA A 107 1.77 -3.46 19.55
CA ALA A 107 1.29 -3.83 18.23
C ALA A 107 -0.20 -3.50 18.04
N ARG A 108 -1.01 -3.65 19.09
CA ARG A 108 -2.44 -3.30 19.05
C ARG A 108 -2.63 -1.79 18.88
N VAL A 109 -1.93 -0.97 19.65
CA VAL A 109 -2.00 0.50 19.53
C VAL A 109 -1.53 0.95 18.15
N GLU A 110 -0.42 0.42 17.64
CA GLU A 110 0.09 0.74 16.29
C GLU A 110 -0.92 0.41 15.19
N THR A 111 -1.51 -0.79 15.26
CA THR A 111 -2.55 -1.25 14.33
C THR A 111 -3.77 -0.35 14.34
N LEU A 112 -4.22 0.06 15.53
CA LEU A 112 -5.40 0.90 15.70
C LEU A 112 -5.15 2.37 15.33
N ALA A 113 -3.94 2.88 15.58
CA ALA A 113 -3.55 4.24 15.24
C ALA A 113 -3.36 4.44 13.73
N ARG A 114 -2.87 3.42 13.02
CA ARG A 114 -2.50 3.49 11.58
C ARG A 114 -3.01 2.29 10.78
N PRO A 115 -4.33 2.07 10.72
CA PRO A 115 -4.90 0.89 10.06
C PRO A 115 -4.57 0.84 8.56
N GLU A 116 -4.46 1.99 7.89
CA GLU A 116 -4.03 2.07 6.49
C GLU A 116 -2.59 1.60 6.26
N MET A 117 -1.71 1.81 7.25
CA MET A 117 -0.32 1.38 7.15
C MET A 117 -0.24 -0.15 7.27
N LEU A 118 -1.00 -0.74 8.19
CA LEU A 118 -1.05 -2.20 8.32
C LEU A 118 -1.53 -2.88 7.03
N GLN A 119 -2.60 -2.35 6.41
CA GLN A 119 -3.10 -2.88 5.15
C GLN A 119 -2.05 -2.82 4.04
N PHE A 120 -1.31 -1.73 3.99
CA PHE A 120 -0.22 -1.52 3.04
C PHE A 120 0.95 -2.49 3.28
N GLU A 121 1.39 -2.65 4.52
CA GLU A 121 2.44 -3.60 4.92
C GLU A 121 2.04 -5.03 4.57
N GLN A 122 0.83 -5.45 4.94
CA GLN A 122 0.32 -6.79 4.65
C GLN A 122 0.32 -7.08 3.15
N MET A 123 -0.16 -6.12 2.35
CA MET A 123 -0.22 -6.27 0.89
C MET A 123 1.19 -6.40 0.28
N ILE A 124 2.14 -5.55 0.68
CA ILE A 124 3.52 -5.62 0.17
C ILE A 124 4.18 -6.93 0.59
N LEU A 125 4.02 -7.34 1.84
CA LEU A 125 4.61 -8.58 2.35
C LEU A 125 4.10 -9.78 1.55
N ILE A 126 2.79 -9.87 1.35
CA ILE A 126 2.18 -10.97 0.59
C ILE A 126 2.65 -10.97 -0.86
N GLU A 127 2.59 -9.82 -1.54
CA GLU A 127 2.99 -9.70 -2.95
C GLU A 127 4.49 -10.03 -3.14
N THR A 128 5.34 -9.49 -2.27
CA THR A 128 6.79 -9.74 -2.33
C THR A 128 7.11 -11.21 -2.06
N PHE A 129 6.46 -11.81 -1.05
CA PHE A 129 6.67 -13.20 -0.70
C PHE A 129 6.22 -14.12 -1.83
N ASP A 130 5.04 -13.89 -2.40
CA ASP A 130 4.51 -14.70 -3.51
C ASP A 130 5.45 -14.68 -4.72
N GLN A 131 5.96 -13.50 -5.09
CA GLN A 131 6.88 -13.37 -6.22
C GLN A 131 8.21 -14.11 -5.96
N VAL A 132 8.87 -13.84 -4.83
CA VAL A 132 10.17 -14.47 -4.53
C VAL A 132 10.03 -15.97 -4.30
N TRP A 133 8.90 -16.42 -3.76
CA TRP A 133 8.64 -17.84 -3.57
C TRP A 133 8.49 -18.58 -4.91
N LYS A 134 7.77 -18.00 -5.87
CA LYS A 134 7.67 -18.56 -7.24
C LYS A 134 9.04 -18.68 -7.90
N ASP A 135 9.86 -17.64 -7.78
CA ASP A 135 11.23 -17.63 -8.32
C ASP A 135 12.09 -18.69 -7.61
N HIS A 136 11.94 -18.86 -6.30
CA HIS A 136 12.61 -19.90 -5.53
C HIS A 136 12.21 -21.32 -5.98
N LEU A 137 10.90 -21.58 -6.16
CA LEU A 137 10.42 -22.89 -6.63
C LEU A 137 10.98 -23.22 -8.01
N TYR A 138 10.98 -22.23 -8.93
CA TYR A 138 11.59 -22.40 -10.25
C TYR A 138 13.10 -22.70 -10.16
N ALA A 139 13.83 -21.99 -9.29
CA ALA A 139 15.24 -22.26 -9.06
C ALA A 139 15.50 -23.65 -8.45
N MET A 140 14.61 -24.13 -7.58
CA MET A 140 14.69 -25.48 -7.01
C MET A 140 14.44 -26.57 -8.04
N ASP A 141 13.51 -26.36 -8.99
CA ASP A 141 13.30 -27.27 -10.12
C ASP A 141 14.54 -27.35 -11.01
N GLN A 142 15.14 -26.20 -11.36
CA GLN A 142 16.41 -26.17 -12.12
C GLN A 142 17.57 -26.83 -11.35
N LEU A 143 17.65 -26.61 -10.04
CA LEU A 143 18.68 -27.22 -9.18
C LEU A 143 18.55 -28.75 -9.20
N ARG A 144 17.33 -29.29 -9.12
CA ARG A 144 17.08 -30.73 -9.22
C ARG A 144 17.62 -31.30 -10.53
N ASP A 145 17.33 -30.64 -11.65
CA ASP A 145 17.77 -31.10 -12.97
C ASP A 145 19.31 -31.05 -13.11
N THR A 146 19.95 -29.97 -12.65
CA THR A 146 21.42 -29.82 -12.73
C THR A 146 22.18 -30.80 -11.84
N ILE A 147 21.67 -31.13 -10.66
CA ILE A 147 22.26 -32.15 -9.78
C ILE A 147 22.11 -33.54 -10.39
N GLY A 148 21.01 -33.81 -11.10
CA GLY A 148 20.85 -35.01 -11.90
C GLY A 148 21.99 -35.21 -12.90
N PHE A 149 22.44 -34.14 -13.56
CA PHE A 149 23.58 -34.19 -14.50
C PHE A 149 24.95 -34.26 -13.81
N ARG A 150 25.10 -33.74 -12.58
CA ARG A 150 26.37 -33.75 -11.81
C ARG A 150 26.60 -35.01 -10.97
N ALA A 151 25.60 -35.87 -10.82
CA ALA A 151 25.68 -37.12 -10.04
C ALA A 151 26.78 -38.10 -10.53
N ILE A 152 27.43 -37.81 -11.66
CA ILE A 152 28.60 -38.56 -12.15
C ILE A 152 29.87 -38.32 -11.27
N ALA A 153 29.85 -37.33 -10.36
CA ALA A 153 31.03 -36.86 -9.61
C ALA A 153 31.25 -37.46 -8.18
N GLN A 154 30.76 -38.67 -7.88
CA GLN A 154 30.96 -39.41 -6.60
C GLN A 154 30.34 -38.82 -5.32
N THR A 155 29.79 -37.60 -5.33
CA THR A 155 29.06 -37.05 -4.17
C THR A 155 27.59 -37.48 -4.16
N ASP A 156 27.01 -37.75 -2.98
CA ASP A 156 25.59 -38.09 -2.83
C ASP A 156 24.69 -36.93 -3.32
N PRO A 157 23.89 -37.13 -4.38
CA PRO A 157 23.00 -36.10 -4.94
C PRO A 157 22.03 -35.49 -3.92
N LYS A 158 21.61 -36.26 -2.91
CA LYS A 158 20.68 -35.78 -1.87
C LYS A 158 21.35 -34.77 -0.95
N ILE A 159 22.62 -35.00 -0.61
CA ILE A 159 23.38 -34.11 0.27
C ILE A 159 23.63 -32.77 -0.44
N GLU A 160 24.06 -32.82 -1.70
CA GLU A 160 24.28 -31.61 -2.50
C GLU A 160 22.98 -30.84 -2.74
N PHE A 161 21.88 -31.52 -3.07
CA PHE A 161 20.59 -30.85 -3.23
C PHE A 161 20.13 -30.14 -1.96
N LYS A 162 20.28 -30.78 -0.80
CA LYS A 162 19.94 -30.17 0.49
C LYS A 162 20.82 -28.95 0.78
N ARG A 163 22.13 -29.05 0.54
CA ARG A 163 23.09 -27.97 0.79
C ARG A 163 22.81 -26.76 -0.11
N GLU A 164 22.63 -27.00 -1.40
CA GLU A 164 22.36 -25.94 -2.37
C GLU A 164 20.96 -25.37 -2.24
N GLY A 165 19.97 -26.21 -1.94
CA GLY A 165 18.60 -25.78 -1.65
C GLY A 165 18.53 -24.87 -0.42
N GLN A 166 19.26 -25.19 0.65
CA GLN A 166 19.38 -24.30 1.81
C GLN A 166 20.01 -22.95 1.43
N ARG A 167 21.06 -22.94 0.59
CA ARG A 167 21.66 -21.69 0.10
C ARG A 167 20.66 -20.86 -0.69
N TYR A 168 19.88 -21.48 -1.56
CA TYR A 168 18.86 -20.80 -2.36
C TYR A 168 17.75 -20.23 -1.47
N PHE A 169 17.29 -20.99 -0.48
CA PHE A 169 16.30 -20.52 0.49
C PHE A 169 16.81 -19.31 1.29
N LEU A 170 18.04 -19.37 1.82
CA LEU A 170 18.62 -18.23 2.54
C LEU A 170 18.81 -16.99 1.64
N GLY A 171 19.09 -17.20 0.35
CA GLY A 171 19.10 -16.16 -0.68
C GLY A 171 17.73 -15.51 -0.86
N ALA A 172 16.69 -16.33 -1.10
CA ALA A 172 15.30 -15.87 -1.24
C ALA A 172 14.83 -15.08 -0.01
N MET A 173 15.14 -15.57 1.20
CA MET A 173 14.80 -14.85 2.45
C MET A 173 15.53 -13.51 2.58
N ARG A 174 16.76 -13.39 2.07
CA ARG A 174 17.50 -12.13 2.04
C ARG A 174 16.88 -11.15 1.06
N GLU A 175 16.55 -11.64 -0.13
CA GLU A 175 15.90 -10.85 -1.17
C GLU A 175 14.53 -10.31 -0.71
N ILE A 176 13.72 -11.12 -0.02
CA ILE A 176 12.46 -10.66 0.58
C ILE A 176 12.72 -9.49 1.54
N ARG A 177 13.69 -9.63 2.46
CA ARG A 177 14.01 -8.56 3.42
C ARG A 177 14.47 -7.28 2.73
N GLU A 178 15.33 -7.39 1.72
CA GLU A 178 15.83 -6.25 0.96
C GLU A 178 14.69 -5.54 0.22
N ARG A 179 13.87 -6.30 -0.52
CA ARG A 179 12.71 -5.75 -1.25
C ARG A 179 11.73 -5.05 -0.31
N VAL A 180 11.32 -5.71 0.78
CA VAL A 180 10.38 -5.13 1.76
C VAL A 180 10.95 -3.85 2.37
N THR A 181 12.23 -3.84 2.75
CA THR A 181 12.89 -2.66 3.29
C THR A 181 12.88 -1.52 2.26
N ASP A 182 13.25 -1.81 1.02
CA ASP A 182 13.24 -0.84 -0.07
C ASP A 182 11.83 -0.26 -0.32
N PHE A 183 10.82 -1.12 -0.30
CA PHE A 183 9.42 -0.70 -0.43
C PHE A 183 9.01 0.24 0.70
N VAL A 184 9.28 -0.11 1.95
CA VAL A 184 8.91 0.72 3.11
C VAL A 184 9.54 2.11 3.03
N PHE A 185 10.79 2.23 2.55
CA PHE A 185 11.47 3.53 2.47
C PHE A 185 11.18 4.33 1.19
N LYS A 186 10.89 3.67 0.06
CA LYS A 186 10.73 4.35 -1.24
C LYS A 186 9.27 4.52 -1.67
N ALA A 187 8.34 3.76 -1.08
CA ALA A 187 6.97 3.78 -1.55
C ALA A 187 6.29 5.13 -1.30
N ARG A 188 5.58 5.60 -2.33
CA ARG A 188 4.63 6.71 -2.23
C ARG A 188 3.24 6.19 -2.52
N LEU A 189 2.33 6.32 -1.55
CA LEU A 189 0.92 6.04 -1.75
C LEU A 189 0.34 7.10 -2.69
N ALA A 190 0.13 6.73 -3.96
CA ALA A 190 -0.65 7.53 -4.88
C ALA A 190 -2.12 7.14 -4.73
N PRO A 191 -3.07 8.10 -4.70
CA PRO A 191 -4.48 7.75 -4.83
C PRO A 191 -4.68 7.02 -6.16
N PRO A 192 -5.58 6.03 -6.22
CA PRO A 192 -5.91 5.36 -7.48
C PRO A 192 -6.28 6.44 -8.48
N ARG A 193 -5.56 6.48 -9.61
CA ARG A 193 -5.86 7.42 -10.69
C ARG A 193 -7.34 7.27 -11.03
N PRO A 194 -8.15 8.35 -11.01
CA PRO A 194 -9.53 8.24 -11.43
C PRO A 194 -9.52 7.69 -12.84
N MET A 195 -10.07 6.49 -13.02
CA MET A 195 -10.23 5.91 -14.34
C MET A 195 -11.02 6.92 -15.17
N PRO A 196 -10.55 7.28 -16.39
CA PRO A 196 -11.33 8.10 -17.29
C PRO A 196 -12.71 7.46 -17.41
N GLY A 197 -13.76 8.22 -17.08
CA GLY A 197 -15.13 7.71 -17.12
C GLY A 197 -15.37 7.02 -18.46
N GLY A 198 -15.87 5.78 -18.41
CA GLY A 198 -16.33 5.09 -19.59
C GLY A 198 -17.36 5.97 -20.32
N PRO A 199 -17.39 5.96 -21.67
CA PRO A 199 -18.31 6.78 -22.43
C PRO A 199 -19.73 6.27 -22.21
N GLY A 200 -20.47 6.89 -21.29
CA GLY A 200 -21.83 6.46 -20.96
C GLY A 200 -22.43 7.11 -19.72
N GLY A 201 -22.35 8.44 -19.61
CA GLY A 201 -23.17 9.22 -18.66
C GLY A 201 -24.25 9.99 -19.43
N PRO A 202 -25.54 9.92 -19.09
CA PRO A 202 -26.60 10.56 -19.87
C PRO A 202 -26.72 12.06 -19.57
N GLY A 203 -26.89 12.87 -20.63
CA GLY A 203 -27.74 14.07 -20.53
C GLY A 203 -27.08 15.46 -20.41
N GLY A 204 -25.95 15.72 -21.06
CA GLY A 204 -25.50 17.11 -21.31
C GLY A 204 -25.98 17.61 -22.69
N PRO A 205 -26.54 18.84 -22.81
CA PRO A 205 -27.17 19.30 -24.05
C PRO A 205 -26.17 19.41 -25.21
N MET A 206 -26.47 18.74 -26.32
CA MET A 206 -25.71 18.82 -27.58
C MET A 206 -25.62 20.28 -28.05
N ARG A 207 -24.41 20.82 -28.15
CA ARG A 207 -24.15 22.01 -29.00
C ARG A 207 -24.25 21.55 -30.46
N PRO A 208 -25.04 22.24 -31.32
CA PRO A 208 -25.10 21.88 -32.73
C PRO A 208 -23.73 22.11 -33.39
N ALA A 209 -23.30 21.10 -34.15
CA ALA A 209 -22.04 21.08 -34.87
C ALA A 209 -21.99 22.23 -35.90
N GLN A 210 -21.05 23.16 -35.72
CA GLN A 210 -20.71 24.12 -36.77
C GLN A 210 -19.87 23.42 -37.84
N VAL A 211 -20.33 23.49 -39.08
CA VAL A 211 -19.65 22.97 -40.27
C VAL A 211 -18.37 23.80 -40.50
N PRO A 212 -17.16 23.21 -40.61
CA PRO A 212 -15.95 23.99 -40.87
C PRO A 212 -15.91 24.39 -42.34
N GLN A 213 -15.98 25.71 -42.62
CA GLN A 213 -15.59 26.27 -43.91
C GLN A 213 -14.07 26.18 -44.07
N GLY A 214 -13.63 25.71 -45.24
CA GLY A 214 -12.24 25.37 -45.53
C GLY A 214 -11.29 26.56 -45.68
N THR A 215 -10.02 26.28 -45.41
CA THR A 215 -8.84 26.97 -45.96
C THR A 215 -7.62 26.02 -45.83
N PRO A 216 -6.53 26.20 -46.58
CA PRO A 216 -6.01 25.17 -47.49
C PRO A 216 -4.74 24.48 -46.96
N ALA A 217 -4.41 23.37 -47.62
CA ALA A 217 -3.32 22.45 -47.31
C ALA A 217 -1.93 23.12 -47.18
N ALA A 218 -1.20 22.73 -46.12
CA ALA A 218 0.24 22.88 -46.00
C ALA A 218 0.92 21.50 -46.22
N PRO A 219 2.14 21.47 -46.79
CA PRO A 219 2.67 20.28 -47.47
C PRO A 219 3.23 19.20 -46.53
N THR A 220 2.97 17.95 -46.93
CA THR A 220 3.39 16.70 -46.30
C THR A 220 4.91 16.51 -46.37
N GLN A 221 5.59 16.36 -45.23
CA GLN A 221 6.93 15.75 -45.21
C GLN A 221 6.81 14.21 -45.16
N PRO A 222 7.62 13.46 -45.94
CA PRO A 222 7.56 12.01 -45.96
C PRO A 222 8.22 11.38 -44.73
N ARG A 223 7.55 10.36 -44.19
CA ARG A 223 7.96 9.53 -43.06
C ARG A 223 9.10 8.58 -43.45
N PRO A 224 10.20 8.44 -42.69
CA PRO A 224 11.17 7.39 -42.94
C PRO A 224 10.69 6.02 -42.43
N ALA A 225 11.07 4.97 -43.16
CA ALA A 225 10.73 3.56 -42.92
C ALA A 225 11.42 2.96 -41.67
N PRO A 226 10.89 1.88 -41.07
CA PRO A 226 11.44 1.29 -39.85
C PRO A 226 12.65 0.40 -40.16
N GLN A 227 13.78 0.65 -39.50
CA GLN A 227 14.88 -0.32 -39.41
C GLN A 227 14.73 -1.11 -38.11
N GLY A 228 14.77 -2.44 -38.22
CA GLY A 228 14.75 -3.36 -37.09
C GLY A 228 16.10 -3.41 -36.38
N GLY A 229 16.07 -3.75 -35.08
CA GLY A 229 17.29 -4.02 -34.32
C GLY A 229 17.12 -4.11 -32.82
N VAL A 230 17.08 -5.36 -32.34
CA VAL A 230 17.70 -5.91 -31.13
C VAL A 230 17.19 -5.47 -29.75
N GLY A 231 16.83 -6.47 -28.94
CA GLY A 231 16.23 -6.34 -27.62
C GLY A 231 17.16 -5.77 -26.55
N HIS A 232 16.54 -5.03 -25.64
CA HIS A 232 17.02 -4.80 -24.29
C HIS A 232 15.94 -5.25 -23.31
N ILE A 233 16.25 -6.33 -22.60
CA ILE A 233 15.49 -6.88 -21.48
C ILE A 233 16.04 -6.16 -20.26
N PHE A 234 15.35 -5.16 -19.71
CA PHE A 234 15.46 -4.73 -18.31
C PHE A 234 14.37 -3.69 -18.03
N GLY A 235 13.58 -3.93 -16.99
CA GLY A 235 12.54 -2.99 -16.52
C GLY A 235 11.15 -3.60 -16.49
N SER A 236 10.95 -4.70 -15.75
CA SER A 236 9.61 -5.09 -15.34
C SER A 236 9.11 -4.07 -14.32
N THR A 237 8.40 -3.06 -14.82
CA THR A 237 7.56 -2.18 -14.01
C THR A 237 6.48 -3.03 -13.37
N ILE A 238 6.45 -3.06 -12.03
CA ILE A 238 5.30 -3.60 -11.29
C ILE A 238 4.15 -2.64 -11.55
N SER A 239 3.29 -2.99 -12.52
CA SER A 239 2.07 -2.25 -12.84
C SER A 239 0.90 -2.93 -12.14
N GLY A 240 0.68 -2.55 -10.89
CA GLY A 240 -0.54 -2.86 -10.15
C GLY A 240 -1.45 -1.62 -10.10
N PRO A 241 -2.78 -1.79 -9.98
CA PRO A 241 -3.71 -0.66 -9.84
C PRO A 241 -3.39 0.15 -8.57
N GLY A 242 -2.71 1.28 -8.72
CA GLY A 242 -2.43 2.23 -7.64
C GLY A 242 -0.96 2.53 -7.34
N PHE A 243 0.00 1.86 -7.99
CA PHE A 243 1.44 2.06 -7.72
C PHE A 243 2.14 2.71 -8.91
N SER A 244 2.92 3.76 -8.63
CA SER A 244 3.83 4.38 -9.60
C SER A 244 5.18 4.50 -8.92
N PHE A 245 6.20 3.88 -9.49
CA PHE A 245 7.59 4.15 -9.16
C PHE A 245 8.02 5.36 -10.00
N GLY A 246 8.67 6.32 -9.35
CA GLY A 246 9.29 7.48 -9.97
C GLY A 246 10.76 7.53 -9.60
#